data_AF-A0A9N9A203-F1
#
_entry.id   AF-A0A9N9A203-F1
#
_cell.length_a   1.000
_cell.length_b   1.000
_cell.length_c   1.000
_cell.angle_alpha   90.00
_cell.angle_beta   90.00
_cell.angle_gamma   90.00
#
_symmetry.space_group_name_H-M   'P 1'
#
loop_
_entity.id
_entity.type
_entity.pdbx_description
1 polymer ?
#
loop_
_entity_poly.entity_id
_entity_poly.type
_entity_poly.pdbx_seq_one_letter_code
_entity_poly.pdbx_strand_id
1 'polypeptide(L)'
;MDSTTIIEETSNTLEPQPETPASLFTSKEQEVLDYFEHLSWLIQQRREYEHIIERQTQQEQQKAAESPPANAIKLAQVSSANLFKDKAIESAKAGIVILETLSPQRTSSSNNDNLQPSNNTLNELILERDRLVTEFLKMHHELLEAQSELSKLEKKVIARHIENRKLMSEITRITEASSISIENGSGPENSEFLGTIQRIRKDLENTLAKREIVRNVLQGLILESHVEWTEDDHLMTIMLSIGEEF
;
A
#
# COMPACT_ATOMS: atom_id res chain seq x y z
N MET A 1 -51.49 57.19 53.37
CA MET A 1 -51.64 55.75 53.09
C MET A 1 -50.51 55.26 52.18
N ASP A 2 -49.39 54.66 52.64
CA ASP A 2 -48.49 54.85 53.81
C ASP A 2 -47.35 53.81 53.68
N SER A 3 -46.09 54.02 54.10
CA SER A 3 -45.46 55.20 54.73
C SER A 3 -43.94 55.33 54.44
N THR A 4 -43.45 56.54 54.71
CA THR A 4 -42.07 57.09 54.75
C THR A 4 -41.01 56.28 55.54
N THR A 5 -39.79 56.18 54.95
CA THR A 5 -38.39 56.24 55.51
C THR A 5 -38.00 55.56 56.84
N ILE A 6 -36.73 55.09 56.91
CA ILE A 6 -35.73 55.06 58.03
C ILE A 6 -34.76 53.87 57.78
N ILE A 7 -33.44 53.85 58.02
CA ILE A 7 -32.30 54.80 58.19
C ILE A 7 -31.09 53.91 58.65
N GLU A 8 -29.84 54.32 58.36
CA GLU A 8 -28.55 53.97 59.02
C GLU A 8 -28.15 52.50 59.37
N GLU A 9 -26.95 52.08 58.93
CA GLU A 9 -25.72 51.90 59.76
C GLU A 9 -25.85 50.99 61.00
N THR A 10 -25.00 49.95 61.08
CA THR A 10 -23.86 49.97 62.03
C THR A 10 -22.91 48.78 61.85
N SER A 11 -21.62 49.11 61.82
CA SER A 11 -20.48 48.47 62.51
C SER A 11 -20.52 47.00 62.92
N ASN A 12 -19.53 46.23 62.44
CA ASN A 12 -18.71 45.23 63.18
C ASN A 12 -17.79 44.51 62.16
N THR A 13 -16.54 44.12 62.42
CA THR A 13 -15.62 44.33 63.56
C THR A 13 -14.19 44.18 63.02
N LEU A 14 -13.23 44.98 63.49
CA LEU A 14 -11.80 44.71 63.27
C LEU A 14 -11.34 43.60 64.24
N GLU A 15 -10.83 42.49 63.69
CA GLU A 15 -9.90 41.59 64.40
C GLU A 15 -8.67 41.31 63.51
N PRO A 16 -7.52 40.93 64.10
CA PRO A 16 -6.23 41.38 63.59
C PRO A 16 -5.61 40.43 62.56
N GLN A 17 -4.82 40.99 61.66
CA GLN A 17 -3.86 40.24 60.85
C GLN A 17 -2.79 39.60 61.77
N PRO A 18 -2.61 38.27 61.76
CA PRO A 18 -1.39 37.68 62.31
C PRO A 18 -0.23 37.98 61.36
N GLU A 19 0.87 38.48 61.92
CA GLU A 19 2.07 38.83 61.17
C GLU A 19 2.61 37.61 60.41
N THR A 20 2.77 37.73 59.10
CA THR A 20 3.47 36.70 58.31
C THR A 20 4.97 36.79 58.59
N PRO A 21 5.65 35.67 58.89
CA PRO A 21 7.09 35.69 59.14
C PRO A 21 7.81 36.19 57.89
N ALA A 22 8.84 37.00 58.09
CA ALA A 22 9.60 37.65 57.02
C ALA A 22 9.93 36.68 55.89
N SER A 23 9.40 36.94 54.68
CA SER A 23 9.73 36.14 53.50
C SER A 23 11.24 36.21 53.27
N LEU A 24 11.89 35.06 53.39
CA LEU A 24 13.34 34.88 53.15
C LEU A 24 13.71 35.10 51.68
N PHE A 25 12.69 35.19 50.81
CA PHE A 25 12.82 35.39 49.38
C PHE A 25 12.43 36.82 49.03
N THR A 26 13.18 37.42 48.10
CA THR A 26 12.76 38.67 47.48
C THR A 26 11.45 38.44 46.73
N SER A 27 10.64 39.49 46.57
CA SER A 27 9.33 39.39 45.90
C SER A 27 9.39 38.75 44.49
N LYS A 28 10.54 38.84 43.81
CA LYS A 28 10.78 38.21 42.50
C LYS A 28 11.11 36.72 42.60
N GLU A 29 11.85 36.31 43.63
CA GLU A 29 12.14 34.89 43.88
C GLU A 29 10.87 34.15 44.29
N GLN A 30 9.98 34.80 45.06
CA GLN A 30 8.68 34.25 45.39
C GLN A 30 7.79 34.10 44.14
N GLU A 31 7.74 35.11 43.26
CA GLU A 31 7.03 35.00 41.97
C GLU A 31 7.57 33.85 41.09
N VAL A 32 8.89 33.64 41.07
CA VAL A 32 9.53 32.52 40.35
C VAL A 32 9.19 31.16 40.95
N LEU A 33 9.07 31.06 42.29
CA LEU A 33 8.63 29.84 42.97
C LEU A 33 7.17 29.54 42.65
N ASP A 34 6.28 30.54 42.68
CA ASP A 34 4.87 30.40 42.32
C ASP A 34 4.71 29.92 40.86
N TYR A 35 5.48 30.47 39.91
CA TYR A 35 5.51 29.98 38.54
C TYR A 35 6.04 28.54 38.42
N PHE A 36 7.03 28.15 39.24
CA PHE A 36 7.60 26.80 39.22
C PHE A 36 6.62 25.76 39.79
N GLU A 37 5.89 26.11 40.85
CA GLU A 37 4.80 25.28 41.39
C GLU A 37 3.67 25.15 40.37
N HIS A 38 3.23 26.25 39.76
CA HIS A 38 2.20 26.23 38.72
C HIS A 38 2.61 25.42 37.48
N LEU A 39 3.87 25.54 37.04
CA LEU A 39 4.42 24.73 35.95
C LEU A 39 4.45 23.24 36.31
N SER A 40 4.84 22.90 37.53
CA SER A 40 4.86 21.52 38.03
C SER A 40 3.45 20.93 38.08
N TRP A 41 2.47 21.71 38.53
CA TRP A 41 1.05 21.35 38.52
C TRP A 41 0.51 21.12 37.10
N LEU A 42 0.82 22.02 36.15
CA LEU A 42 0.44 21.85 34.73
C LEU A 42 1.08 20.60 34.09
N ILE A 43 2.34 20.30 34.40
CA ILE A 43 3.02 19.09 33.94
C ILE A 43 2.32 17.82 34.48
N GLN A 44 1.87 17.84 35.74
CA GLN A 44 1.15 16.72 36.33
C GLN A 44 -0.25 16.56 35.72
N GLN A 45 -1.04 17.64 35.62
CA GLN A 45 -2.33 17.66 34.91
C GLN A 45 -2.21 17.07 33.50
N ARG A 46 -1.18 17.48 32.75
CA ARG A 46 -0.94 16.97 31.40
C ARG A 46 -0.75 15.45 31.38
N ARG A 47 0.05 14.88 32.28
CA ARG A 47 0.24 13.41 32.38
C ARG A 47 -1.06 12.68 32.72
N GLU A 48 -1.86 13.25 33.62
CA GLU A 48 -3.16 12.68 33.98
C GLU A 48 -4.12 12.64 32.77
N TYR A 49 -4.18 13.71 31.97
CA TYR A 49 -4.95 13.73 30.73
C TYR A 49 -4.39 12.79 29.65
N GLU A 50 -3.07 12.71 29.48
CA GLU A 50 -2.42 11.77 28.55
C GLU A 50 -2.77 10.31 28.91
N HIS A 51 -2.73 9.94 30.19
CA HIS A 51 -3.16 8.61 30.65
C HIS A 51 -4.67 8.36 30.50
N ILE A 52 -5.53 9.38 30.66
CA ILE A 52 -6.98 9.25 30.41
C ILE A 52 -7.24 8.97 28.93
N ILE A 53 -6.60 9.71 28.02
CA ILE A 53 -6.73 9.55 26.56
C ILE A 53 -6.20 8.18 26.13
N GLU A 54 -5.05 7.76 26.66
CA GLU A 54 -4.47 6.44 26.36
C GLU A 54 -5.40 5.30 26.82
N ARG A 55 -5.98 5.41 28.03
CA ARG A 55 -6.94 4.43 28.56
C ARG A 55 -8.25 4.39 27.76
N GLN A 56 -8.75 5.54 27.31
CA GLN A 56 -9.91 5.61 26.41
C GLN A 56 -9.60 4.95 25.06
N THR A 57 -8.43 5.26 24.47
CA THR A 57 -7.95 4.66 23.22
C THR A 57 -7.85 3.14 23.32
N GLN A 58 -7.28 2.62 24.41
CA GLN A 58 -7.19 1.18 24.67
C GLN A 58 -8.57 0.53 24.86
N GLN A 59 -9.51 1.18 25.57
CA GLN A 59 -10.89 0.70 25.69
C GLN A 59 -11.64 0.72 24.36
N GLU A 60 -11.41 1.71 23.50
CA GLU A 60 -12.03 1.80 22.19
C GLU A 60 -11.46 0.76 21.22
N GLN A 61 -10.15 0.48 21.28
CA GLN A 61 -9.52 -0.63 20.55
C GLN A 61 -10.01 -2.01 21.02
N GLN A 62 -10.18 -2.21 22.34
CA GLN A 62 -10.77 -3.45 22.88
C GLN A 62 -12.23 -3.61 22.44
N LYS A 63 -13.04 -2.55 22.51
CA LYS A 63 -14.43 -2.56 21.98
C LYS A 63 -14.48 -2.75 20.47
N ALA A 64 -13.51 -2.25 19.71
CA ALA A 64 -13.42 -2.47 18.27
C ALA A 64 -13.03 -3.92 17.92
N ALA A 65 -12.24 -4.58 18.77
CA ALA A 65 -11.94 -6.02 18.65
C ALA A 65 -13.15 -6.91 19.02
N GLU A 66 -14.02 -6.45 19.92
CA GLU A 66 -15.23 -7.18 20.36
C GLU A 66 -16.50 -6.83 19.56
N SER A 67 -16.52 -5.75 18.77
CA SER A 67 -17.67 -5.36 17.94
C SER A 67 -17.74 -6.17 16.64
N PRO A 68 -18.90 -6.74 16.27
CA PRO A 68 -19.00 -7.61 15.11
C PRO A 68 -18.78 -6.84 13.79
N PRO A 69 -18.30 -7.52 12.72
CA PRO A 69 -18.02 -6.90 11.42
C PRO A 69 -19.24 -6.23 10.77
N ALA A 70 -20.46 -6.52 11.23
CA ALA A 70 -21.70 -5.88 10.79
C ALA A 70 -21.70 -4.34 10.93
N ASN A 71 -21.06 -3.78 11.97
CA ASN A 71 -20.99 -2.33 12.14
C ASN A 71 -19.98 -1.69 11.18
N ALA A 72 -18.83 -2.33 10.95
CA ALA A 72 -17.85 -1.90 9.96
C ALA A 72 -18.43 -1.96 8.53
N ILE A 73 -19.19 -3.02 8.21
CA ILE A 73 -19.90 -3.17 6.93
C ILE A 73 -20.95 -2.06 6.77
N LYS A 74 -21.75 -1.76 7.82
CA LYS A 74 -22.71 -0.65 7.78
C LYS A 74 -22.02 0.71 7.58
N LEU A 75 -20.89 0.95 8.24
CA LEU A 75 -20.14 2.20 8.10
C LEU A 75 -19.59 2.33 6.67
N ALA A 76 -19.06 1.25 6.09
CA ALA A 76 -18.60 1.20 4.70
C ALA A 76 -19.74 1.38 3.68
N GLN A 77 -20.93 0.85 3.95
CA GLN A 77 -22.14 1.08 3.14
C GLN A 77 -22.61 2.53 3.21
N VAL A 78 -22.58 3.16 4.40
CA VAL A 78 -22.95 4.57 4.56
C VAL A 78 -21.92 5.50 3.93
N SER A 79 -20.62 5.22 4.06
CA SER A 79 -19.57 6.05 3.46
C SER A 79 -19.58 5.97 1.93
N SER A 80 -19.75 4.77 1.36
CA SER A 80 -19.92 4.61 -0.10
C SER A 80 -21.20 5.25 -0.62
N ALA A 81 -22.33 5.15 0.11
CA ALA A 81 -23.57 5.83 -0.25
C ALA A 81 -23.45 7.36 -0.19
N ASN A 82 -22.69 7.92 0.75
CA ASN A 82 -22.45 9.35 0.83
C ASN A 82 -21.52 9.83 -0.29
N LEU A 83 -20.42 9.12 -0.56
CA LEU A 83 -19.52 9.43 -1.68
C LEU A 83 -20.25 9.39 -3.04
N PHE A 84 -21.18 8.44 -3.22
CA PHE A 84 -22.06 8.41 -4.39
C PHE A 84 -22.97 9.65 -4.48
N LYS A 85 -23.60 10.09 -3.37
CA LYS A 85 -24.43 11.31 -3.35
C LYS A 85 -23.61 12.54 -3.70
N ASP A 86 -22.42 12.68 -3.13
CA ASP A 86 -21.55 13.84 -3.38
C ASP A 86 -21.17 13.91 -4.86
N LYS A 87 -20.81 12.76 -5.48
CA LYS A 87 -20.55 12.67 -6.92
C LYS A 87 -21.79 12.88 -7.79
N ALA A 88 -22.98 12.46 -7.35
CA ALA A 88 -24.22 12.76 -8.04
C ALA A 88 -24.55 14.26 -8.01
N ILE A 89 -24.30 14.95 -6.89
CA ILE A 89 -24.49 16.40 -6.74
C ILE A 89 -23.47 17.18 -7.58
N GLU A 90 -22.21 16.75 -7.60
CA GLU A 90 -21.15 17.31 -8.45
C GLU A 90 -21.52 17.19 -9.94
N SER A 91 -21.95 16.00 -10.36
CA SER A 91 -22.42 15.74 -11.73
C SER A 91 -23.65 16.56 -12.10
N ALA A 92 -24.62 16.71 -11.19
CA ALA A 92 -25.80 17.54 -11.42
C ALA A 92 -25.46 19.03 -11.57
N LYS A 93 -24.53 19.55 -10.75
CA LYS A 93 -24.02 20.93 -10.89
C LYS A 93 -23.32 21.15 -12.23
N ALA A 94 -22.45 20.22 -12.65
CA ALA A 94 -21.82 20.27 -13.96
C ALA A 94 -22.86 20.22 -15.10
N GLY A 95 -23.88 19.36 -14.98
CA GLY A 95 -24.98 19.25 -15.93
C GLY A 95 -25.80 20.54 -16.08
N ILE A 96 -26.05 21.26 -14.98
CA ILE A 96 -26.73 22.58 -15.01
C ILE A 96 -25.91 23.60 -15.81
N VAL A 97 -24.60 23.71 -15.54
CA VAL A 97 -23.71 24.63 -16.27
C VAL A 97 -23.62 24.28 -17.77
N ILE A 98 -23.61 22.99 -18.10
CA ILE A 98 -23.64 22.51 -19.49
C ILE A 98 -24.99 22.87 -20.17
N LEU A 99 -26.12 22.70 -19.48
CA LEU A 99 -27.44 23.10 -19.98
C LEU A 99 -27.56 24.61 -20.19
N GLU A 100 -27.05 25.41 -19.25
CA GLU A 100 -27.06 26.88 -19.33
C GLU A 100 -26.17 27.42 -20.45
N THR A 101 -25.04 26.76 -20.74
CA THR A 101 -24.16 27.12 -21.88
C THR A 101 -24.67 26.63 -23.23
N LEU A 102 -25.33 25.45 -23.29
CA LEU A 102 -25.92 24.91 -24.52
C LEU A 102 -27.30 25.50 -24.86
N SER A 103 -28.00 26.05 -23.87
CA SER A 103 -29.31 26.66 -24.03
C SER A 103 -29.42 27.90 -23.13
N PRO A 104 -28.64 28.96 -23.41
CA PRO A 104 -28.82 30.24 -22.74
C PRO A 104 -30.27 30.67 -22.96
N GLN A 105 -31.01 30.76 -21.84
CA GLN A 105 -32.41 31.14 -21.82
C GLN A 105 -32.59 32.40 -22.68
N ARG A 106 -33.42 32.35 -23.73
CA ARG A 106 -33.72 33.51 -24.59
C ARG A 106 -34.54 34.54 -23.81
N THR A 107 -33.91 35.22 -22.86
CA THR A 107 -34.47 36.34 -22.12
C THR A 107 -34.51 37.56 -23.02
N SER A 108 -35.62 37.65 -23.76
CA SER A 108 -36.25 38.88 -24.27
C SER A 108 -35.34 40.01 -24.77
N SER A 109 -35.46 40.29 -26.08
CA SER A 109 -35.12 41.57 -26.72
C SER A 109 -33.65 41.82 -27.09
N SER A 110 -33.16 41.14 -28.13
CA SER A 110 -32.32 41.82 -29.15
C SER A 110 -32.29 41.06 -30.48
N ASN A 111 -32.47 41.78 -31.59
CA ASN A 111 -32.20 41.27 -32.93
C ASN A 111 -30.68 41.18 -33.11
N ASN A 112 -30.11 39.97 -33.09
CA ASN A 112 -28.70 39.76 -33.40
C ASN A 112 -28.47 38.36 -34.01
N ASP A 113 -28.45 38.29 -35.34
CA ASP A 113 -28.06 37.09 -36.11
C ASP A 113 -26.56 36.73 -35.97
N ASN A 114 -25.80 37.45 -35.15
CA ASN A 114 -24.35 37.28 -34.95
C ASN A 114 -23.94 36.29 -33.84
N LEU A 115 -24.88 35.52 -33.27
CA LEU A 115 -24.61 34.53 -32.22
C LEU A 115 -24.26 33.12 -32.74
N GLN A 116 -24.18 32.92 -34.07
CA GLN A 116 -23.80 31.61 -34.64
C GLN A 116 -22.34 31.16 -34.41
N PRO A 117 -21.29 31.99 -34.54
CA PRO A 117 -19.92 31.46 -34.62
C PRO A 117 -19.43 30.83 -33.31
N SER A 118 -19.81 31.37 -32.15
CA SER A 118 -19.41 30.84 -30.85
C SER A 118 -20.02 29.46 -30.54
N ASN A 119 -21.22 29.18 -31.04
CA ASN A 119 -21.86 27.88 -30.88
C ASN A 119 -21.18 26.79 -31.73
N ASN A 120 -20.63 27.14 -32.89
CA ASN A 120 -19.89 26.18 -33.71
C ASN A 120 -18.59 25.73 -33.01
N THR A 121 -17.80 26.66 -32.48
CA THR A 121 -16.58 26.32 -31.73
C THR A 121 -16.87 25.52 -30.46
N LEU A 122 -17.97 25.81 -29.75
CA LEU A 122 -18.40 25.01 -28.60
C LEU A 122 -18.80 23.58 -29.01
N ASN A 123 -19.55 23.43 -30.11
CA ASN A 123 -19.93 22.12 -30.64
C ASN A 123 -18.72 21.31 -31.12
N GLU A 124 -17.72 21.94 -31.75
CA GLU A 124 -16.45 21.30 -32.13
C GLU A 124 -15.70 20.76 -30.90
N LEU A 125 -15.61 21.54 -29.81
CA LEU A 125 -15.00 21.10 -28.56
C LEU A 125 -15.78 19.96 -27.88
N ILE A 126 -17.11 19.94 -27.99
CA ILE A 126 -17.94 18.85 -27.48
C ILE A 126 -17.74 17.57 -28.30
N LEU A 127 -17.67 17.68 -29.62
CA LEU A 127 -17.39 16.54 -30.51
C LEU A 127 -15.99 15.96 -30.26
N GLU A 128 -14.96 16.80 -30.07
CA GLU A 128 -13.63 16.30 -29.75
C GLU A 128 -13.56 15.69 -28.35
N ARG A 129 -14.25 16.26 -27.35
CA ARG A 129 -14.43 15.62 -26.03
C ARG A 129 -15.04 14.23 -26.19
N ASP A 130 -16.12 14.09 -26.94
CA ASP A 130 -16.84 12.82 -27.09
C ASP A 130 -16.02 11.80 -27.90
N ARG A 131 -15.22 12.26 -28.86
CA ARG A 131 -14.21 11.45 -29.57
C ARG A 131 -13.18 10.90 -28.59
N LEU A 132 -12.55 11.76 -27.79
CA LEU A 132 -11.53 11.38 -26.79
C LEU A 132 -12.10 10.48 -25.69
N VAL A 133 -13.32 10.73 -25.21
CA VAL A 133 -14.00 9.87 -24.23
C VAL A 133 -14.30 8.49 -24.83
N THR A 134 -14.68 8.42 -26.10
CA THR A 134 -14.93 7.13 -26.79
C THR A 134 -13.62 6.35 -26.98
N GLU A 135 -12.54 7.01 -27.39
CA GLU A 135 -11.20 6.40 -27.49
C GLU A 135 -10.69 5.92 -26.12
N PHE A 136 -10.86 6.73 -25.07
CA PHE A 136 -10.52 6.36 -23.70
C PHE A 136 -11.31 5.14 -23.20
N LEU A 137 -12.64 5.13 -23.39
CA LEU A 137 -13.49 4.02 -22.99
C LEU A 137 -13.13 2.72 -23.73
N LYS A 138 -12.77 2.82 -25.02
CA LYS A 138 -12.25 1.68 -25.79
C LYS A 138 -10.95 1.14 -25.21
N MET A 139 -9.94 2.00 -25.02
CA MET A 139 -8.66 1.60 -24.42
C MET A 139 -8.82 1.04 -22.99
N HIS A 140 -9.75 1.59 -22.21
CA HIS A 140 -10.07 1.08 -20.88
C HIS A 140 -10.73 -0.29 -20.92
N HIS A 141 -11.59 -0.55 -21.90
CA HIS A 141 -12.18 -1.88 -22.11
C HIS A 141 -11.12 -2.93 -22.51
N GLU A 142 -10.24 -2.59 -23.46
CA GLU A 142 -9.12 -3.43 -23.88
C GLU A 142 -8.17 -3.75 -22.70
N LEU A 143 -7.91 -2.77 -21.83
CA LEU A 143 -7.13 -2.96 -20.60
C LEU A 143 -7.81 -3.93 -19.61
N LEU A 144 -9.13 -3.80 -19.40
CA LEU A 144 -9.89 -4.70 -18.53
C LEU A 144 -9.95 -6.13 -19.09
N GLU A 145 -10.03 -6.29 -20.41
CA GLU A 145 -9.95 -7.59 -21.06
C GLU A 145 -8.58 -8.23 -20.85
N ALA A 146 -7.49 -7.49 -21.13
CA ALA A 146 -6.12 -7.95 -20.89
C ALA A 146 -5.88 -8.32 -19.41
N GLN A 147 -6.40 -7.54 -18.46
CA GLN A 147 -6.32 -7.84 -17.03
C GLN A 147 -7.10 -9.13 -16.65
N SER A 148 -8.24 -9.37 -17.30
CA SER A 148 -9.02 -10.60 -17.17
C SER A 148 -8.25 -11.81 -17.70
N GLU A 149 -7.57 -11.67 -18.85
CA GLU A 149 -6.71 -12.71 -19.41
C GLU A 149 -5.50 -13.03 -18.53
N LEU A 150 -4.81 -11.99 -18.03
CA LEU A 150 -3.72 -12.14 -17.07
C LEU A 150 -4.18 -12.90 -15.82
N SER A 151 -5.31 -12.51 -15.23
CA SER A 151 -5.89 -13.19 -14.06
C SER A 151 -6.30 -14.64 -14.34
N LYS A 152 -6.71 -14.97 -15.58
CA LYS A 152 -6.97 -16.36 -16.01
C LYS A 152 -5.67 -17.14 -16.18
N LEU A 153 -4.61 -16.51 -16.69
CA LEU A 153 -3.30 -17.11 -16.88
C LEU A 153 -2.60 -17.41 -15.56
N GLU A 154 -2.58 -16.46 -14.62
CA GLU A 154 -2.06 -16.67 -13.26
C GLU A 154 -2.71 -17.87 -12.57
N LYS A 155 -4.04 -18.00 -12.65
CA LYS A 155 -4.77 -19.16 -12.11
C LYS A 155 -4.34 -20.48 -12.77
N LYS A 156 -4.09 -20.49 -14.09
CA LYS A 156 -3.54 -21.66 -14.79
C LYS A 156 -2.11 -21.99 -14.34
N VAL A 157 -1.27 -20.98 -14.15
CA VAL A 157 0.12 -21.13 -13.67
C VAL A 157 0.14 -21.70 -12.25
N ILE A 158 -0.68 -21.16 -11.34
CA ILE A 158 -0.83 -21.68 -9.97
C ILE A 158 -1.30 -23.14 -9.99
N ALA A 159 -2.32 -23.48 -10.81
CA ALA A 159 -2.79 -24.85 -10.95
C ALA A 159 -1.69 -25.80 -11.47
N ARG A 160 -0.89 -25.38 -12.46
CA ARG A 160 0.27 -26.13 -12.96
C ARG A 160 1.38 -26.29 -11.91
N HIS A 161 1.65 -25.29 -11.09
CA HIS A 161 2.62 -25.43 -9.99
C HIS A 161 2.14 -26.40 -8.90
N ILE A 162 0.84 -26.43 -8.60
CA ILE A 162 0.25 -27.41 -7.66
C ILE A 162 0.36 -28.82 -8.25
N GLU A 163 0.04 -29.00 -9.53
CA GLU A 163 0.18 -30.28 -10.24
C GLU A 163 1.65 -30.75 -10.28
N ASN A 164 2.59 -29.87 -10.65
CA ASN A 164 4.02 -30.18 -10.68
C ASN A 164 4.55 -30.54 -9.28
N ARG A 165 4.16 -29.80 -8.23
CA ARG A 165 4.53 -30.13 -6.85
C ARG A 165 4.00 -31.51 -6.42
N LYS A 166 2.78 -31.86 -6.84
CA LYS A 166 2.20 -33.20 -6.60
C LYS A 166 2.99 -34.29 -7.35
N LEU A 167 3.32 -34.07 -8.62
CA LEU A 167 4.13 -35.00 -9.41
C LEU A 167 5.53 -35.17 -8.80
N MET A 168 6.19 -34.09 -8.39
CA MET A 168 7.47 -34.17 -7.69
C MET A 168 7.37 -34.94 -6.36
N SER A 169 6.31 -34.75 -5.57
CA SER A 169 6.11 -35.53 -4.34
C SER A 169 5.87 -37.03 -4.60
N GLU A 170 5.31 -37.39 -5.76
CA GLU A 170 5.16 -38.78 -6.16
C GLU A 170 6.48 -39.36 -6.69
N ILE A 171 7.26 -38.57 -7.43
CA ILE A 171 8.61 -38.94 -7.86
C ILE A 171 9.52 -39.18 -6.65
N THR A 172 9.57 -38.26 -5.68
CA THR A 172 10.39 -38.43 -4.47
C THR A 172 9.98 -39.69 -3.71
N ARG A 173 8.67 -39.90 -3.51
CA ARG A 173 8.12 -41.12 -2.87
C ARG A 173 8.54 -42.41 -3.59
N ILE A 174 8.52 -42.42 -4.93
CA ILE A 174 8.96 -43.58 -5.73
C ILE A 174 10.48 -43.78 -5.61
N THR A 175 11.29 -42.71 -5.68
CA THR A 175 12.74 -42.83 -5.51
C THR A 175 13.15 -43.24 -4.10
N GLU A 176 12.45 -42.77 -3.07
CA GLU A 176 12.64 -43.18 -1.68
C GLU A 176 12.28 -44.65 -1.49
N ALA A 177 11.09 -45.08 -1.95
CA ALA A 177 10.67 -46.48 -1.90
C ALA A 177 11.61 -47.42 -2.69
N SER A 178 12.13 -46.97 -3.82
CA SER A 178 13.14 -47.71 -4.60
C SER A 178 14.48 -47.78 -3.86
N SER A 179 14.92 -46.71 -3.20
CA SER A 179 16.16 -46.68 -2.42
C SER A 179 16.08 -47.60 -1.18
N ILE A 180 14.93 -47.59 -0.50
CA ILE A 180 14.66 -48.45 0.67
C ILE A 180 14.54 -49.93 0.27
N SER A 181 13.95 -50.23 -0.90
CA SER A 181 13.89 -51.59 -1.44
C SER A 181 15.26 -52.10 -1.89
N ILE A 182 16.15 -51.19 -2.30
CA ILE A 182 17.55 -51.47 -2.63
C ILE A 182 18.36 -51.80 -1.36
N GLU A 183 18.23 -51.01 -0.28
CA GLU A 183 18.92 -51.28 0.99
C GLU A 183 18.47 -52.60 1.65
N ASN A 184 17.15 -52.87 1.65
CA ASN A 184 16.61 -54.07 2.30
C ASN A 184 16.67 -55.35 1.43
N GLY A 185 16.99 -55.22 0.15
CA GLY A 185 17.06 -56.33 -0.82
C GLY A 185 18.47 -56.83 -1.15
N SER A 186 19.51 -56.34 -0.46
CA SER A 186 20.90 -56.57 -0.86
C SER A 186 21.44 -57.95 -0.47
N GLY A 187 21.28 -58.92 -1.38
CA GLY A 187 22.32 -59.95 -1.55
C GLY A 187 23.65 -59.29 -1.96
N PRO A 188 24.82 -59.88 -1.64
CA PRO A 188 26.11 -59.20 -1.69
C PRO A 188 26.51 -58.66 -3.07
N GLU A 189 26.01 -59.24 -4.16
CA GLU A 189 26.37 -58.86 -5.54
C GLU A 189 25.75 -57.53 -6.01
N ASN A 190 24.58 -57.14 -5.48
CA ASN A 190 23.92 -55.89 -5.91
C ASN A 190 24.55 -54.62 -5.29
N SER A 191 25.28 -54.76 -4.18
CA SER A 191 25.91 -53.63 -3.47
C SER A 191 26.98 -52.94 -4.32
N GLU A 192 27.84 -53.71 -5.01
CA GLU A 192 28.91 -53.16 -5.84
C GLU A 192 28.38 -52.48 -7.11
N PHE A 193 27.31 -53.00 -7.71
CA PHE A 193 26.67 -52.41 -8.89
C PHE A 193 26.04 -51.04 -8.59
N LEU A 194 25.42 -50.88 -7.43
CA LEU A 194 24.88 -49.59 -6.99
C LEU A 194 25.98 -48.61 -6.57
N GLY A 195 27.02 -49.08 -5.88
CA GLY A 195 28.20 -48.28 -5.55
C GLY A 195 28.93 -47.76 -6.81
N THR A 196 28.98 -48.55 -7.88
CA THR A 196 29.56 -48.12 -9.17
C THR A 196 28.65 -47.14 -9.90
N ILE A 197 27.32 -47.35 -9.94
CA ILE A 197 26.38 -46.36 -10.51
C ILE A 197 26.47 -45.01 -9.77
N GLN A 198 26.57 -45.01 -8.44
CA GLN A 198 26.67 -43.78 -7.65
C GLN A 198 28.01 -43.04 -7.90
N ARG A 199 29.11 -43.77 -8.07
CA ARG A 199 30.40 -43.20 -8.51
C ARG A 199 30.29 -42.60 -9.90
N ILE A 200 29.72 -43.33 -10.88
CA ILE A 200 29.53 -42.85 -12.26
C ILE A 200 28.68 -41.57 -12.28
N ARG A 201 27.59 -41.50 -11.49
CA ARG A 201 26.79 -40.26 -11.36
C ARG A 201 27.61 -39.09 -10.81
N LYS A 202 28.38 -39.33 -9.75
CA LYS A 202 29.23 -38.30 -9.13
C LYS A 202 30.35 -37.84 -10.05
N ASP A 203 30.92 -38.73 -10.85
CA ASP A 203 31.94 -38.41 -11.85
C ASP A 203 31.33 -37.64 -13.04
N LEU A 204 30.11 -37.98 -13.46
CA LEU A 204 29.35 -37.23 -14.47
C LEU A 204 29.05 -35.80 -13.97
N GLU A 205 28.53 -35.64 -12.76
CA GLU A 205 28.29 -34.33 -12.13
C GLU A 205 29.59 -33.50 -12.00
N ASN A 206 30.70 -34.14 -11.60
CA ASN A 206 32.02 -33.51 -11.52
C ASN A 206 32.58 -33.11 -12.90
N THR A 207 32.32 -33.89 -13.96
CA THR A 207 32.72 -33.52 -15.32
C THR A 207 31.86 -32.40 -15.91
N LEU A 208 30.56 -32.34 -15.60
CA LEU A 208 29.71 -31.20 -15.94
C LEU A 208 30.14 -29.93 -15.22
N ALA A 209 30.41 -30.00 -13.91
CA ALA A 209 30.92 -28.86 -13.14
C ALA A 209 32.27 -28.36 -13.69
N LYS A 210 33.18 -29.26 -14.06
CA LYS A 210 34.45 -28.90 -14.70
C LYS A 210 34.25 -28.27 -16.09
N ARG A 211 33.32 -28.80 -16.90
CA ARG A 211 32.95 -28.20 -18.20
C ARG A 211 32.47 -26.77 -18.01
N GLU A 212 31.60 -26.53 -17.02
CA GLU A 212 31.06 -25.20 -16.73
C GLU A 212 32.12 -24.23 -16.21
N ILE A 213 33.08 -24.69 -15.39
CA ILE A 213 34.24 -23.87 -14.99
C ILE A 213 35.08 -23.50 -16.21
N VAL A 214 35.42 -24.46 -17.08
CA VAL A 214 36.20 -24.20 -18.30
C VAL A 214 35.46 -23.25 -19.25
N ARG A 215 34.14 -23.40 -19.41
CA ARG A 215 33.26 -22.51 -20.18
C ARG A 215 33.36 -21.07 -19.69
N ASN A 216 33.13 -20.83 -18.39
CA ASN A 216 33.16 -19.50 -17.80
C ASN A 216 34.56 -18.87 -17.84
N VAL A 217 35.62 -19.66 -17.65
CA VAL A 217 37.02 -19.20 -17.81
C VAL A 217 37.31 -18.82 -19.26
N LEU A 218 36.82 -19.59 -20.25
CA LEU A 218 37.04 -19.27 -21.66
C LEU A 218 36.27 -18.01 -22.09
N GLN A 219 35.02 -17.85 -21.64
CA GLN A 219 34.26 -16.62 -21.85
C GLN A 219 34.97 -15.41 -21.25
N GLY A 220 35.40 -15.51 -19.99
CA GLY A 220 36.16 -14.46 -19.31
C GLY A 220 37.43 -14.11 -20.09
N LEU A 221 38.22 -15.11 -20.48
CA LEU A 221 39.47 -14.89 -21.22
C LEU A 221 39.25 -14.28 -22.61
N ILE A 222 38.20 -14.66 -23.34
CA ILE A 222 37.84 -14.05 -24.63
C ILE A 222 37.46 -12.58 -24.42
N LEU A 223 36.57 -12.28 -23.47
CA LEU A 223 36.10 -10.93 -23.19
C LEU A 223 37.21 -10.02 -22.62
N GLU A 224 38.08 -10.54 -21.76
CA GLU A 224 39.22 -9.81 -21.17
C GLU A 224 40.41 -9.65 -22.14
N SER A 225 40.52 -10.50 -23.18
CA SER A 225 41.62 -10.41 -24.16
C SER A 225 41.57 -9.17 -25.06
N HIS A 226 40.45 -8.43 -25.07
CA HIS A 226 40.18 -7.30 -25.98
C HIS A 226 40.28 -7.68 -27.48
N VAL A 227 40.20 -8.97 -27.82
CA VAL A 227 40.14 -9.46 -29.21
C VAL A 227 38.71 -9.32 -29.73
N GLU A 228 38.57 -8.83 -30.96
CA GLU A 228 37.28 -8.62 -31.63
C GLU A 228 36.72 -9.95 -32.16
N TRP A 229 36.20 -10.76 -31.23
CA TRP A 229 35.73 -12.14 -31.43
C TRP A 229 34.54 -12.29 -32.39
N THR A 230 33.95 -11.19 -32.83
CA THR A 230 32.88 -11.14 -33.84
C THR A 230 33.40 -11.19 -35.29
N GLU A 231 34.70 -10.97 -35.53
CA GLU A 231 35.31 -11.04 -36.87
C GLU A 231 36.00 -12.39 -37.15
N ASP A 232 36.29 -13.18 -36.13
CA ASP A 232 36.87 -14.53 -36.26
C ASP A 232 35.77 -15.59 -36.14
N ASP A 233 35.44 -16.24 -37.26
CA ASP A 233 34.49 -17.36 -37.35
C ASP A 233 34.79 -18.47 -36.31
N HIS A 234 36.07 -18.72 -36.00
CA HIS A 234 36.46 -19.74 -35.03
C HIS A 234 36.11 -19.31 -33.60
N LEU A 235 36.39 -18.05 -33.24
CA LEU A 235 36.13 -17.52 -31.92
C LEU A 235 34.64 -17.27 -31.67
N MET A 236 33.91 -16.85 -32.72
CA MET A 236 32.46 -16.78 -32.72
C MET A 236 31.82 -18.16 -32.56
N THR A 237 32.29 -19.19 -33.27
CA THR A 237 31.81 -20.58 -33.11
C THR A 237 32.04 -21.09 -31.68
N ILE A 238 33.19 -20.78 -31.10
CA ILE A 238 33.51 -21.09 -29.70
C ILE A 238 32.53 -20.38 -28.75
N MET A 239 32.30 -19.07 -28.92
CA MET A 239 31.39 -18.31 -28.06
C MET A 239 29.92 -18.75 -28.19
N LEU A 240 29.48 -19.18 -29.37
CA LEU A 240 28.13 -19.69 -29.63
C LEU A 240 27.93 -21.12 -29.08
N SER A 241 28.89 -22.03 -29.30
CA SER A 241 28.84 -23.40 -28.73
C SER A 241 28.98 -23.42 -27.19
N ILE A 242 29.45 -22.31 -26.63
CA ILE A 242 29.42 -21.99 -25.20
C ILE A 242 28.05 -21.47 -24.76
N GLY A 243 27.27 -20.84 -25.63
CA GLY A 243 25.94 -20.30 -25.34
C GLY A 243 24.83 -21.35 -25.29
N GLU A 244 24.96 -22.45 -26.03
CA GLU A 244 23.94 -23.51 -26.11
C GLU A 244 23.92 -24.40 -24.85
N GLU A 245 22.82 -24.31 -24.09
CA GLU A 245 22.45 -25.29 -23.07
C GLU A 245 21.94 -26.58 -23.74
N PHE A 246 22.44 -27.73 -23.27
CA PHE A 246 22.00 -29.09 -23.64
C PHE A 246 21.48 -29.82 -22.40
#